data_AF-A0AAV7JGF3-F1
#
_entry.id   AF-A0AAV7JGF3-F1
#
_cell.length_a   1.000
_cell.length_b   1.000
_cell.length_c   1.000
_cell.angle_alpha   90.00
_cell.angle_beta   90.00
_cell.angle_gamma   90.00
#
_symmetry.space_group_name_H-M   'P 1'
#
loop_
_entity.id
_entity.type
_entity.pdbx_description
1 polymer ?
#
loop_
_entity_poly.entity_id
_entity_poly.type
_entity_poly.pdbx_seq_one_letter_code
_entity_poly.pdbx_strand_id
1 'polypeptide(L)'
;MCRIPELLLFPDMDPLCARKFNEIDFINKEFPTEQSLANIDDFMSRMKLEIRNLDKDIRQIVHGEAGVGYEGEVALSEARDAINKLFSRIKDIKEKAETSEKMVKAITKEIKELDTAKTNLTFSITTLENLSMLVRSIEDLSQNIAQKKYLEVEKILERIGSVSDTFKLFTDIKEITELLQSVTQIQNDLKIQIKKDFEEGTTTKGIKEITELERVKKELEDERIQYRRDILFYKMELKKGNTVY
;
A
#
# COMPACT_ATOMS: atom_id res chain seq x y z
N MET A 1 43.17 -30.26 -10.92
CA MET A 1 44.40 -30.17 -10.10
C MET A 1 45.59 -30.40 -11.01
N CYS A 2 46.24 -29.33 -11.47
CA CYS A 2 47.50 -29.45 -12.20
C CYS A 2 48.56 -29.97 -11.22
N ARG A 3 48.85 -31.28 -11.27
CA ARG A 3 50.16 -31.76 -10.88
C ARG A 3 51.09 -31.42 -12.04
N ILE A 4 51.69 -30.25 -11.95
CA ILE A 4 52.96 -29.98 -12.62
C ILE A 4 53.87 -31.14 -12.18
N PRO A 5 54.41 -31.97 -13.08
CA PRO A 5 55.32 -33.02 -12.65
C PRO A 5 56.55 -32.32 -12.08
N GLU A 6 56.88 -32.61 -10.83
CA GLU A 6 58.18 -32.32 -10.21
C GLU A 6 59.28 -33.12 -10.94
N LEU A 7 59.59 -32.77 -12.19
CA LEU A 7 60.64 -33.38 -13.01
C LEU A 7 61.64 -32.35 -13.52
N LEU A 8 61.91 -31.31 -12.70
CA LEU A 8 63.04 -30.40 -12.87
C LEU A 8 64.07 -30.50 -11.72
N LEU A 9 64.06 -31.61 -10.98
CA LEU A 9 65.18 -32.07 -10.15
C LEU A 9 65.53 -33.46 -10.68
N PHE A 10 66.65 -33.78 -11.32
CA PHE A 10 68.03 -33.32 -11.17
C PHE A 10 68.78 -33.50 -12.51
N PRO A 11 69.14 -32.43 -13.25
CA PRO A 11 70.03 -32.58 -14.41
C PRO A 11 71.52 -32.65 -14.05
N ASP A 12 71.89 -32.29 -12.81
CA ASP A 12 73.28 -31.98 -12.45
C ASP A 12 74.03 -33.08 -11.66
N MET A 13 73.41 -34.25 -11.43
CA MET A 13 74.08 -35.37 -10.72
C MET A 13 74.61 -36.45 -11.67
N ASP A 14 74.13 -36.49 -12.92
CA ASP A 14 74.64 -37.41 -13.93
C ASP A 14 75.65 -36.67 -14.83
N PRO A 15 76.95 -37.02 -14.79
CA PRO A 15 77.94 -36.42 -15.69
C PRO A 15 77.58 -36.58 -17.17
N LEU A 16 76.79 -37.60 -17.55
CA LEU A 16 76.31 -37.82 -18.92
C LEU A 16 75.25 -36.78 -19.35
N CYS A 17 74.57 -36.14 -18.40
CA CYS A 17 73.56 -35.11 -18.64
C CYS A 17 74.13 -33.67 -18.63
N ALA A 18 75.43 -33.52 -18.36
CA ALA A 18 76.07 -32.21 -18.28
C ALA A 18 76.12 -31.50 -19.65
N ARG A 19 75.80 -30.20 -19.66
CA ARG A 19 75.80 -29.35 -20.87
C ARG A 19 77.16 -29.31 -21.61
N LYS A 20 78.24 -29.65 -20.91
CA LYS A 20 79.59 -29.83 -21.43
C LYS A 20 80.14 -31.16 -20.89
N PHE A 21 79.77 -32.25 -21.52
CA PHE A 21 80.31 -33.56 -21.19
C PHE A 21 81.79 -33.62 -21.57
N ASN A 22 82.67 -33.95 -20.61
CA ASN A 22 84.08 -34.20 -20.87
C ASN A 22 84.35 -35.71 -20.80
N GLU A 23 84.43 -36.32 -21.98
CA GLU A 23 84.67 -37.76 -22.15
C GLU A 23 85.95 -38.22 -21.46
N ILE A 24 87.02 -37.42 -21.51
CA ILE A 24 88.33 -37.77 -20.97
C ILE A 24 88.29 -37.78 -19.43
N ASP A 25 87.69 -36.76 -18.82
CA ASP A 25 87.55 -36.68 -17.37
C ASP A 25 86.61 -37.76 -16.83
N PHE A 26 85.56 -38.10 -17.59
CA PHE A 26 84.62 -39.17 -17.25
C PHE A 26 85.30 -40.55 -17.30
N ILE A 27 86.04 -40.84 -18.37
CA ILE A 27 86.77 -42.11 -18.52
C ILE A 27 87.86 -42.24 -17.45
N ASN A 28 88.63 -41.17 -17.18
CA ASN A 28 89.67 -41.18 -16.14
C ASN A 28 89.10 -41.32 -14.73
N LYS A 29 87.85 -40.91 -14.51
CA LYS A 29 87.14 -41.08 -13.22
C LYS A 29 86.60 -42.50 -13.05
N GLU A 30 86.05 -43.10 -14.10
CA GLU A 30 85.51 -44.47 -14.07
C GLU A 30 86.61 -45.54 -14.14
N PHE A 31 87.74 -45.24 -14.79
CA PHE A 31 88.90 -46.12 -14.91
C PHE A 31 90.20 -45.41 -14.48
N PRO A 32 90.46 -45.24 -13.17
CA PRO A 32 91.63 -44.49 -12.68
C PRO A 32 92.97 -45.22 -12.85
N THR A 33 92.96 -46.56 -12.97
CA THR A 33 94.17 -47.38 -13.12
C THR A 33 93.99 -48.46 -14.18
N GLU A 34 95.10 -48.97 -14.74
CA GLU A 34 95.08 -50.01 -15.78
C GLU A 34 94.40 -51.31 -15.31
N GLN A 35 94.38 -51.59 -14.00
CA GLN A 35 93.69 -52.75 -13.43
C GLN A 35 92.16 -52.60 -13.51
N SER A 36 91.63 -51.38 -13.52
CA SER A 36 90.19 -51.12 -13.65
C SER A 36 89.64 -51.48 -15.04
N LEU A 37 90.49 -51.52 -16.07
CA LEU A 37 90.11 -51.90 -17.44
C LEU A 37 89.67 -53.36 -17.55
N ALA A 38 90.01 -54.22 -16.58
CA ALA A 38 89.50 -55.59 -16.52
C ALA A 38 87.96 -55.66 -16.38
N ASN A 39 87.32 -54.60 -15.85
CA ASN A 39 85.87 -54.55 -15.62
C ASN A 39 85.11 -53.80 -16.74
N ILE A 40 85.73 -53.61 -17.91
CA ILE A 40 85.14 -52.83 -19.01
C ILE A 40 83.87 -53.48 -19.55
N ASP A 41 83.81 -54.82 -19.62
CA ASP A 41 82.64 -55.54 -20.14
C ASP A 41 81.42 -55.41 -19.22
N ASP A 42 81.64 -55.37 -17.91
CA ASP A 42 80.59 -55.13 -16.92
C ASP A 42 80.07 -53.68 -17.01
N PHE A 43 80.97 -52.71 -17.17
CA PHE A 43 80.60 -51.31 -17.38
C PHE A 43 79.80 -51.13 -18.67
N MET A 44 80.25 -51.73 -19.78
CA MET A 44 79.55 -51.72 -21.06
C MET A 44 78.17 -52.38 -20.96
N SER A 45 78.05 -53.45 -20.18
CA SER A 45 76.78 -54.12 -19.94
C SER A 45 75.81 -53.26 -19.12
N ARG A 46 76.30 -52.54 -18.11
CA ARG A 46 75.52 -51.54 -17.37
C ARG A 46 75.05 -50.39 -18.27
N MET A 47 75.95 -49.80 -19.05
CA MET A 47 75.61 -48.76 -20.04
C MET A 47 74.54 -49.23 -21.04
N LYS A 48 74.67 -50.45 -21.57
CA LYS A 48 73.66 -51.03 -22.47
C LYS A 48 72.31 -51.29 -21.78
N LEU A 49 72.32 -51.59 -20.48
CA LEU A 49 71.09 -51.72 -19.71
C LEU A 49 70.45 -50.35 -19.48
N GLU A 50 71.23 -49.33 -19.12
CA GLU A 50 70.75 -47.96 -18.94
C GLU A 50 70.17 -47.38 -20.23
N ILE A 51 70.84 -47.57 -21.37
CA ILE A 51 70.29 -47.16 -22.68
C ILE A 51 68.94 -47.83 -22.94
N ARG A 52 68.80 -49.13 -22.65
CA ARG A 52 67.53 -49.84 -22.85
C ARG A 52 66.43 -49.37 -21.90
N ASN A 53 66.78 -49.02 -20.66
CA ASN A 53 65.84 -48.46 -19.69
C ASN A 53 65.39 -47.06 -20.14
N LEU A 54 66.32 -46.18 -20.52
CA LEU A 54 66.01 -44.85 -21.06
C LEU A 54 65.14 -44.93 -22.31
N ASP A 55 65.45 -45.82 -23.26
CA ASP A 55 64.60 -46.03 -24.45
C ASP A 55 63.18 -46.50 -24.08
N LYS A 56 63.05 -47.30 -23.02
CA LYS A 56 61.75 -47.74 -22.51
C LYS A 56 60.99 -46.57 -21.87
N ASP A 57 61.68 -45.75 -21.08
CA ASP A 57 61.10 -44.59 -20.41
C ASP A 57 60.68 -43.51 -21.42
N ILE A 58 61.50 -43.22 -22.44
CA ILE A 58 61.16 -42.31 -23.54
C ILE A 58 59.90 -42.80 -24.26
N ARG A 59 59.83 -44.09 -24.61
CA ARG A 59 58.64 -44.65 -25.26
C ARG A 59 57.40 -44.51 -24.39
N GLN A 60 57.53 -44.75 -23.08
CA GLN A 60 56.43 -44.61 -22.14
C GLN A 60 55.95 -43.15 -22.02
N ILE A 61 56.87 -42.18 -21.94
CA ILE A 61 56.53 -40.75 -21.87
C ILE A 61 55.86 -40.29 -23.16
N VAL A 62 56.43 -40.63 -24.32
CA VAL A 62 55.88 -40.23 -25.63
C VAL A 62 54.48 -40.81 -25.85
N HIS A 63 54.24 -42.07 -25.45
CA HIS A 63 52.90 -42.66 -25.53
C HIS A 63 51.93 -42.08 -24.49
N GLY A 64 52.43 -41.71 -23.30
CA GLY A 64 51.66 -41.04 -22.25
C GLY A 64 51.22 -39.63 -22.64
N GLU A 65 52.10 -38.83 -23.24
CA GLU A 65 51.77 -37.47 -23.70
C GLU A 65 50.74 -37.47 -24.85
N ALA A 66 50.81 -38.45 -25.75
CA ALA A 66 49.83 -38.59 -26.83
C ALA A 66 48.40 -38.83 -26.30
N GLY A 67 48.25 -39.59 -25.21
CA GLY A 67 46.96 -39.81 -24.56
C GLY A 67 46.44 -38.59 -23.80
N VAL A 68 47.33 -37.89 -23.09
CA VAL A 68 46.99 -36.68 -22.31
C VAL A 68 46.53 -35.52 -23.20
N GLY A 69 47.10 -35.37 -24.41
CA GLY A 69 46.65 -34.37 -25.38
C GLY A 69 45.20 -34.59 -25.83
N TYR A 70 44.85 -35.84 -26.15
CA TYR A 70 43.49 -36.21 -26.55
C TYR A 70 42.47 -36.03 -25.40
N GLU A 71 42.81 -36.47 -24.19
CA GLU A 71 41.95 -36.27 -23.01
C GLU A 71 41.77 -34.77 -22.70
N GLY A 72 42.82 -33.96 -22.85
CA GLY A 72 42.74 -32.51 -22.69
C GLY A 72 41.83 -31.84 -23.73
N GLU A 73 41.89 -32.28 -24.99
CA GLU A 73 41.02 -31.77 -26.06
C GLU A 73 39.55 -32.15 -25.84
N VAL A 74 39.29 -33.39 -25.41
CA VAL A 74 37.94 -33.84 -25.04
C VAL A 74 37.39 -33.03 -23.86
N ALA A 75 38.15 -32.87 -22.78
CA ALA A 75 37.74 -32.10 -21.61
C ALA A 75 37.47 -30.62 -21.96
N LEU A 76 38.28 -30.03 -22.86
CA LEU A 76 38.09 -28.67 -23.34
C LEU A 76 36.81 -28.55 -24.20
N SER A 77 36.55 -29.53 -25.07
CA SER A 77 35.33 -29.59 -25.87
C SER A 77 34.09 -29.70 -24.99
N GLU A 78 34.10 -30.58 -23.99
CA GLU A 78 33.00 -30.74 -23.03
C GLU A 78 32.74 -29.46 -22.22
N ALA A 79 33.81 -28.79 -21.77
CA ALA A 79 33.71 -27.51 -21.09
C ALA A 79 33.08 -26.43 -21.99
N ARG A 80 33.49 -26.38 -23.27
CA ARG A 80 32.94 -25.45 -24.25
C ARG A 80 31.45 -25.70 -24.51
N ASP A 81 31.04 -26.96 -24.61
CA ASP A 81 29.64 -27.33 -24.78
C ASP A 81 28.80 -26.99 -23.54
N ALA A 82 29.34 -27.20 -22.34
CA ALA A 82 28.68 -26.80 -21.10
C ALA A 82 28.50 -25.28 -21.02
N ILE A 83 29.52 -24.51 -21.43
CA ILE A 83 29.47 -23.05 -21.51
C ILE A 83 28.40 -22.59 -22.53
N ASN A 84 28.35 -23.18 -23.72
CA ASN A 84 27.34 -22.85 -24.73
C ASN A 84 25.92 -23.13 -24.24
N LYS A 85 25.71 -24.28 -23.58
CA LYS A 85 24.43 -24.63 -22.95
C LYS A 85 24.05 -23.62 -21.87
N LEU A 86 25.01 -23.15 -21.07
CA LEU A 86 24.78 -22.15 -20.04
C LEU A 86 24.37 -20.81 -20.67
N PHE A 87 25.07 -20.35 -21.71
CA PHE A 87 24.71 -19.12 -22.42
C PHE A 87 23.32 -19.19 -23.03
N SER A 88 22.94 -20.33 -23.63
CA SER A 88 21.58 -20.53 -24.13
C SER A 88 20.56 -20.42 -23.01
N ARG A 89 20.80 -21.10 -21.87
CA ARG A 89 19.88 -21.03 -20.72
C ARG A 89 19.77 -19.61 -20.15
N ILE A 90 20.87 -18.87 -20.04
CA ILE A 90 20.86 -17.49 -19.57
C ILE A 90 20.05 -16.61 -20.53
N LYS A 91 20.21 -16.81 -21.84
CA LYS A 91 19.43 -16.08 -22.84
C LYS A 91 17.93 -16.39 -22.72
N ASP A 92 17.55 -17.66 -22.58
CA ASP A 92 16.16 -18.07 -22.41
C ASP A 92 15.56 -17.49 -21.12
N ILE A 93 16.32 -17.49 -20.02
CA ILE A 93 15.89 -16.89 -18.74
C ILE A 93 15.69 -15.39 -18.91
N LYS A 94 16.61 -14.71 -19.60
CA LYS A 94 16.51 -13.27 -19.86
C LYS A 94 15.26 -12.95 -20.68
N GLU A 95 15.02 -13.67 -21.77
CA GLU A 95 13.83 -13.47 -22.61
C GLU A 95 12.53 -13.74 -21.83
N LYS A 96 12.48 -14.82 -21.02
CA LYS A 96 11.35 -15.10 -20.13
C LYS A 96 11.15 -14.03 -19.07
N ALA A 97 12.23 -13.51 -18.47
CA ALA A 97 12.16 -12.44 -17.49
C ALA A 97 11.63 -11.15 -18.12
N GLU A 98 12.10 -10.77 -19.32
CA GLU A 98 11.62 -9.59 -20.04
C GLU A 98 10.14 -9.70 -20.42
N THR A 99 9.70 -10.87 -20.89
CA THR A 99 8.28 -11.10 -21.19
C THR A 99 7.42 -11.07 -19.92
N SER A 100 7.90 -11.67 -18.83
CA SER A 100 7.23 -11.62 -17.52
C SER A 100 7.13 -10.20 -16.98
N GLU A 101 8.18 -9.39 -17.11
CA GLU A 101 8.18 -7.99 -16.69
C GLU A 101 7.15 -7.17 -17.49
N LYS A 102 7.12 -7.34 -18.81
CA LYS A 102 6.12 -6.68 -19.67
C LYS A 102 4.69 -7.08 -19.28
N MET A 103 4.45 -8.35 -19.02
CA MET A 103 3.15 -8.86 -18.59
C MET A 103 2.72 -8.25 -17.25
N VAL A 104 3.61 -8.24 -16.24
CA VAL A 104 3.33 -7.65 -14.93
C VAL A 104 3.07 -6.15 -15.03
N LYS A 105 3.82 -5.43 -15.88
CA LYS A 105 3.57 -3.99 -16.14
C LYS A 105 2.20 -3.75 -16.77
N ALA A 106 1.76 -4.60 -17.69
CA ALA A 106 0.42 -4.51 -18.28
C ALA A 106 -0.66 -4.75 -17.22
N ILE A 107 -0.54 -5.83 -16.44
CA ILE A 107 -1.49 -6.17 -15.38
C ILE A 107 -1.59 -5.05 -14.34
N THR A 108 -0.46 -4.51 -13.88
CA THR A 108 -0.47 -3.43 -12.88
C THR A 108 -1.07 -2.12 -13.41
N LYS A 109 -0.89 -1.83 -14.70
CA LYS A 109 -1.57 -0.72 -15.36
C LYS A 109 -3.08 -0.93 -15.39
N GLU A 110 -3.54 -2.10 -15.81
CA GLU A 110 -4.96 -2.44 -15.85
C GLU A 110 -5.61 -2.39 -14.46
N ILE A 111 -4.92 -2.90 -13.42
CA ILE A 111 -5.39 -2.80 -12.03
C ILE A 111 -5.60 -1.34 -11.64
N LYS A 112 -4.64 -0.45 -11.96
CA LYS A 112 -4.76 0.98 -11.64
C LYS A 112 -5.93 1.64 -12.38
N GLU A 113 -6.14 1.30 -13.64
CA GLU A 113 -7.27 1.80 -14.43
C GLU A 113 -8.60 1.29 -13.85
N LEU A 114 -8.66 0.02 -13.43
CA LEU A 114 -9.82 -0.56 -12.76
C LEU A 114 -10.10 0.09 -11.40
N ASP A 115 -9.08 0.38 -10.59
CA ASP A 115 -9.23 1.07 -9.31
C ASP A 115 -9.76 2.50 -9.51
N THR A 116 -9.28 3.18 -10.56
CA THR A 116 -9.77 4.50 -10.95
C THR A 116 -11.23 4.42 -11.38
N ALA A 117 -11.59 3.45 -12.23
CA ALA A 117 -12.97 3.23 -12.65
C ALA A 117 -13.87 2.90 -11.45
N LYS A 118 -13.43 2.03 -10.54
CA LYS A 118 -14.16 1.69 -9.32
C LYS A 118 -14.37 2.90 -8.43
N THR A 119 -13.35 3.73 -8.25
CA THR A 119 -13.43 4.96 -7.45
C THR A 119 -14.43 5.93 -8.08
N ASN A 120 -14.35 6.16 -9.39
CA ASN A 120 -15.28 7.03 -10.11
C ASN A 120 -16.73 6.52 -10.07
N LEU A 121 -16.93 5.20 -10.21
CA LEU A 121 -18.23 4.58 -10.10
C LEU A 121 -18.79 4.68 -8.68
N THR A 122 -17.97 4.42 -7.66
CA THR A 122 -18.37 4.55 -6.25
C THR A 122 -18.76 6.00 -5.95
N PHE A 123 -17.94 6.96 -6.39
CA PHE A 123 -18.24 8.37 -6.26
C PHE A 123 -19.58 8.71 -6.93
N SER A 124 -19.79 8.25 -8.18
CA SER A 124 -21.02 8.50 -8.93
C SER A 124 -22.26 7.89 -8.26
N ILE A 125 -22.16 6.66 -7.74
CA ILE A 125 -23.23 6.01 -6.98
C ILE A 125 -23.56 6.81 -5.72
N THR A 126 -22.55 7.15 -4.92
CA THR A 126 -22.76 7.94 -3.70
C THR A 126 -23.34 9.33 -4.00
N THR A 127 -22.90 9.99 -5.08
CA THR A 127 -23.49 11.27 -5.52
C THR A 127 -24.96 11.11 -5.90
N LEU A 128 -25.32 10.06 -6.63
CA LEU A 128 -26.72 9.81 -7.02
C LEU A 128 -27.61 9.44 -5.83
N GLU A 129 -27.08 8.66 -4.89
CA GLU A 129 -27.77 8.33 -3.62
C GLU A 129 -28.04 9.60 -2.81
N ASN A 130 -27.03 10.47 -2.68
CA ASN A 130 -27.15 11.75 -2.00
C ASN A 130 -28.16 12.68 -2.70
N LEU A 131 -28.18 12.69 -4.04
CA LEU A 131 -29.15 13.49 -4.79
C LEU A 131 -30.58 12.99 -4.56
N SER A 132 -30.78 11.66 -4.65
CA SER A 132 -32.08 11.03 -4.40
C SER A 132 -32.55 11.29 -2.97
N MET A 133 -31.63 11.24 -2.01
CA MET A 133 -31.90 11.55 -0.61
C MET A 133 -32.27 13.02 -0.41
N LEU A 134 -31.60 13.95 -1.09
CA LEU A 134 -31.86 15.39 -1.01
C LEU A 134 -33.26 15.72 -1.53
N VAL A 135 -33.66 15.17 -2.69
CA VAL A 135 -35.01 15.36 -3.26
C VAL A 135 -36.09 14.86 -2.29
N ARG A 136 -35.94 13.63 -1.76
CA ARG A 136 -36.88 13.07 -0.77
C ARG A 136 -36.94 13.90 0.51
N SER A 137 -35.78 14.37 0.99
CA SER A 137 -35.70 15.18 2.21
C SER A 137 -36.41 16.52 2.05
N ILE A 138 -36.42 17.12 0.85
CA ILE A 138 -37.17 18.36 0.56
C ILE A 138 -38.68 18.13 0.62
N GLU A 139 -39.16 17.00 0.07
CA GLU A 139 -40.57 16.60 0.14
C GLU A 139 -41.00 16.37 1.59
N ASP A 140 -40.22 15.60 2.35
CA ASP A 140 -40.46 15.33 3.77
C ASP A 140 -40.42 16.62 4.61
N LEU A 141 -39.46 17.51 4.33
CA LEU A 141 -39.36 18.80 5.00
C LEU A 141 -40.63 19.63 4.79
N SER A 142 -41.10 19.73 3.54
CA SER A 142 -42.32 20.48 3.21
C SER A 142 -43.55 19.93 3.93
N GLN A 143 -43.69 18.60 4.01
CA GLN A 143 -44.80 17.95 4.71
C GLN A 143 -44.72 18.16 6.23
N ASN A 144 -43.55 18.01 6.85
CA ASN A 144 -43.39 18.16 8.29
C ASN A 144 -43.56 19.62 8.76
N ILE A 145 -43.16 20.59 7.92
CA ILE A 145 -43.42 22.02 8.15
C ILE A 145 -44.92 22.30 8.12
N ALA A 146 -45.65 21.76 7.14
CA ALA A 146 -47.11 21.90 7.06
C ALA A 146 -47.82 21.30 8.28
N GLN A 147 -47.31 20.19 8.82
CA GLN A 147 -47.82 19.53 10.03
C GLN A 147 -47.29 20.14 11.34
N LYS A 148 -46.46 21.19 11.29
CA LYS A 148 -45.80 21.82 12.44
C LYS A 148 -45.00 20.85 13.33
N LYS A 149 -44.42 19.80 12.74
CA LYS A 149 -43.59 18.79 13.43
C LYS A 149 -42.13 19.24 13.51
N TYR A 150 -41.87 20.29 14.29
CA TYR A 150 -40.56 20.95 14.34
C TYR A 150 -39.39 20.04 14.77
N LEU A 151 -39.65 19.00 15.59
CA LEU A 151 -38.63 18.03 16.00
C LEU A 151 -38.13 17.13 14.86
N GLU A 152 -38.99 16.78 13.91
CA GLU A 152 -38.59 15.98 12.75
C GLU A 152 -37.92 16.86 11.68
N VAL A 153 -38.34 18.12 11.59
CA VAL A 153 -37.74 19.13 10.72
C VAL A 153 -36.26 19.36 11.08
N GLU A 154 -35.90 19.38 12.35
CA GLU A 154 -34.50 19.50 12.80
C GLU A 154 -33.61 18.40 12.19
N LYS A 155 -34.01 17.13 12.32
CA LYS A 155 -33.25 15.97 11.81
C LYS A 155 -33.11 16.02 10.29
N ILE A 156 -34.14 16.46 9.58
CA ILE A 156 -34.12 16.58 8.12
C ILE A 156 -33.18 17.70 7.69
N LEU A 157 -33.18 18.83 8.39
CA LEU A 157 -32.28 19.96 8.11
C LEU A 157 -30.81 19.61 8.32
N GLU A 158 -30.48 18.87 9.38
CA GLU A 158 -29.11 18.38 9.63
C GLU A 158 -28.62 17.52 8.46
N ARG A 159 -29.45 16.58 8.03
CA ARG A 159 -29.17 15.68 6.90
C ARG A 159 -28.95 16.45 5.59
N ILE A 160 -29.83 17.40 5.29
CA ILE A 160 -29.70 18.27 4.10
C ILE A 160 -28.42 19.10 4.16
N GLY A 161 -28.05 19.61 5.35
CA GLY A 161 -26.82 20.38 5.55
C GLY A 161 -25.57 19.61 5.16
N SER A 162 -25.44 18.36 5.63
CA SER A 162 -24.29 17.50 5.31
C SER A 162 -24.15 17.21 3.81
N VAL A 163 -25.28 17.04 3.11
CA VAL A 163 -25.29 16.72 1.67
C VAL A 163 -25.08 17.96 0.80
N SER A 164 -25.59 19.11 1.22
CA SER A 164 -25.47 20.38 0.50
C SER A 164 -24.01 20.76 0.22
N ASP A 165 -23.11 20.50 1.16
CA ASP A 165 -21.68 20.78 0.99
C ASP A 165 -21.05 19.97 -0.15
N THR A 166 -21.49 18.72 -0.36
CA THR A 166 -21.03 17.87 -1.46
C THR A 166 -21.48 18.41 -2.81
N PHE A 167 -22.67 19.05 -2.85
CA PHE A 167 -23.26 19.55 -4.09
C PHE A 167 -22.76 20.93 -4.53
N LYS A 168 -21.99 21.64 -3.69
CA LYS A 168 -21.35 22.91 -4.05
C LYS A 168 -20.39 22.80 -5.24
N LEU A 169 -19.86 21.61 -5.51
CA LEU A 169 -18.97 21.35 -6.65
C LEU A 169 -19.72 21.16 -7.97
N PHE A 170 -21.05 20.99 -7.92
CA PHE A 170 -21.90 20.73 -9.09
C PHE A 170 -22.76 21.95 -9.47
N THR A 171 -22.31 23.16 -9.12
CA THR A 171 -23.02 24.43 -9.40
C THR A 171 -23.21 24.74 -10.88
N ASP A 172 -22.46 24.08 -11.76
CA ASP A 172 -22.60 24.24 -13.20
C ASP A 172 -23.90 23.58 -13.72
N ILE A 173 -24.49 22.66 -12.95
CA ILE A 173 -25.74 21.98 -13.29
C ILE A 173 -26.91 22.82 -12.77
N LYS A 174 -27.72 23.31 -13.70
CA LYS A 174 -28.84 24.21 -13.41
C LYS A 174 -29.84 23.58 -12.45
N GLU A 175 -30.20 22.32 -12.67
CA GLU A 175 -31.19 21.58 -11.88
C GLU A 175 -30.76 21.42 -10.42
N ILE A 176 -29.46 21.17 -10.18
CA ILE A 176 -28.90 21.06 -8.82
C ILE A 176 -28.91 22.43 -8.14
N THR A 177 -28.58 23.49 -8.88
CA THR A 177 -28.62 24.85 -8.36
C THR A 177 -30.04 25.27 -7.96
N GLU A 178 -31.04 24.96 -8.79
CA GLU A 178 -32.47 25.19 -8.48
C GLU A 178 -32.90 24.40 -7.24
N LEU A 179 -32.45 23.16 -7.09
CA LEU A 179 -32.74 22.33 -5.92
C LEU A 179 -32.14 22.94 -4.63
N LEU A 180 -30.88 23.38 -4.67
CA LEU A 180 -30.21 24.05 -3.53
C LEU A 180 -30.88 25.39 -3.18
N GLN A 181 -31.33 26.14 -4.19
CA GLN A 181 -32.10 27.37 -3.97
C GLN A 181 -33.46 27.07 -3.32
N SER A 182 -34.14 26.01 -3.75
CA SER A 182 -35.42 25.56 -3.18
C SER A 182 -35.29 25.19 -1.70
N VAL A 183 -34.21 24.48 -1.34
CA VAL A 183 -33.86 24.20 0.07
C VAL A 183 -33.71 25.49 0.86
N THR A 184 -32.96 26.45 0.32
CA THR A 184 -32.71 27.74 1.00
C THR A 184 -34.01 28.54 1.18
N GLN A 185 -34.89 28.50 0.19
CA GLN A 185 -36.19 29.14 0.25
C GLN A 185 -37.07 28.52 1.34
N ILE A 186 -37.20 27.18 1.36
CA ILE A 186 -37.98 26.46 2.38
C ILE A 186 -37.43 26.75 3.79
N GLN A 187 -36.11 26.82 3.95
CA GLN A 187 -35.48 27.20 5.22
C GLN A 187 -35.85 28.62 5.66
N ASN A 188 -35.95 29.58 4.73
CA ASN A 188 -36.35 30.94 5.05
C ASN A 188 -37.84 31.02 5.39
N ASP A 189 -38.69 30.32 4.64
CA ASP A 189 -40.12 30.24 4.90
C ASP A 189 -40.39 29.62 6.28
N LEU A 190 -39.66 28.56 6.63
CA LEU A 190 -39.69 27.95 7.96
C LEU A 190 -39.30 28.93 9.06
N LYS A 191 -38.23 29.72 8.87
CA LYS A 191 -37.84 30.75 9.86
C LYS A 191 -38.95 31.77 10.08
N ILE A 192 -39.61 32.21 9.01
CA ILE A 192 -40.73 33.15 9.09
C ILE A 192 -41.92 32.51 9.81
N GLN A 193 -42.25 31.27 9.46
CA GLN A 193 -43.35 30.53 10.09
C GLN A 193 -43.10 30.30 11.58
N ILE A 194 -41.90 29.90 11.98
CA ILE A 194 -41.54 29.73 13.40
C ILE A 194 -41.64 31.05 14.15
N LYS A 195 -41.15 32.16 13.59
CA LYS A 195 -41.28 33.49 14.20
C LYS A 195 -42.74 33.89 14.40
N LYS A 196 -43.56 33.71 13.36
CA LYS A 196 -44.99 34.00 13.42
C LYS A 196 -45.72 33.13 14.43
N ASP A 197 -45.48 31.81 14.42
CA ASP A 197 -46.06 30.87 15.38
C ASP A 197 -45.64 31.19 16.83
N PHE A 198 -44.42 31.69 17.02
CA PHE A 198 -43.92 32.14 18.32
C PHE A 198 -44.60 33.45 18.78
N GLU A 199 -44.74 34.43 17.89
CA GLU A 199 -45.47 35.68 18.16
C GLU A 199 -46.96 35.43 18.46
N GLU A 200 -47.61 34.55 17.69
CA GLU A 200 -49.00 34.16 17.93
C GLU A 200 -49.16 33.32 19.20
N GLY A 201 -48.22 32.42 19.50
CA GLY A 201 -48.23 31.63 20.72
C GLY A 201 -48.07 32.47 21.99
N THR A 202 -47.17 33.47 21.94
CA THR A 202 -46.93 34.40 23.06
C THR A 202 -48.07 35.39 23.25
N THR A 203 -48.67 35.87 22.15
CA THR A 203 -49.82 36.78 22.18
C THR A 203 -51.10 36.06 22.59
N THR A 204 -51.41 34.90 22.02
CA THR A 204 -52.76 34.31 22.17
C THR A 204 -52.96 33.50 23.44
N LYS A 205 -51.92 32.79 23.94
CA LYS A 205 -52.02 32.08 25.24
C LYS A 205 -51.74 33.02 26.41
N GLY A 206 -50.69 33.83 26.30
CA GLY A 206 -50.33 34.80 27.34
C GLY A 206 -51.42 35.85 27.57
N ILE A 207 -51.98 36.44 26.51
CA ILE A 207 -53.02 37.47 26.67
C ILE A 207 -54.34 36.87 27.15
N LYS A 208 -54.74 35.67 26.70
CA LYS A 208 -55.98 35.04 27.22
C LYS A 208 -55.92 34.78 28.72
N GLU A 209 -54.79 34.27 29.22
CA GLU A 209 -54.59 34.07 30.67
C GLU A 209 -54.59 35.41 31.42
N ILE A 210 -53.96 36.45 30.87
CA ILE A 210 -53.94 37.79 31.47
C ILE A 210 -55.35 38.44 31.47
N THR A 211 -56.09 38.36 30.36
CA THR A 211 -57.43 38.97 30.25
C THR A 211 -58.45 38.25 31.15
N GLU A 212 -58.39 36.92 31.27
CA GLU A 212 -59.24 36.20 32.21
C GLU A 212 -58.90 36.53 33.67
N LEU A 213 -57.61 36.65 34.02
CA LEU A 213 -57.18 37.11 35.34
C LEU A 213 -57.63 38.55 35.64
N GLU A 214 -57.55 39.46 34.67
CA GLU A 214 -58.03 40.84 34.79
C GLU A 214 -59.56 40.89 34.98
N ARG A 215 -60.31 40.02 34.30
CA ARG A 215 -61.76 39.91 34.44
C ARG A 215 -62.16 39.41 35.84
N VAL A 216 -61.53 38.34 36.30
CA VAL A 216 -61.76 37.77 37.65
C VAL A 216 -61.39 38.77 38.74
N LYS A 217 -60.29 39.52 38.57
CA LYS A 217 -59.88 40.56 39.53
C LYS A 217 -60.93 41.66 39.66
N LYS A 218 -61.53 42.08 38.54
CA LYS A 218 -62.58 43.12 38.53
C LYS A 218 -63.87 42.64 39.20
N GLU A 219 -64.29 41.40 38.94
CA GLU A 219 -65.45 40.78 39.59
C GLU A 219 -65.27 40.73 41.13
N LEU A 220 -64.08 40.34 41.61
CA LEU A 220 -63.77 40.33 43.05
C LEU A 220 -63.71 41.72 43.68
N GLU A 221 -63.26 42.74 42.94
CA GLU A 221 -63.29 44.13 43.41
C GLU A 221 -64.72 44.66 43.52
N ASP A 222 -65.58 44.35 42.55
CA ASP A 222 -67.00 44.73 42.56
C ASP A 222 -67.76 44.06 43.71
N GLU A 223 -67.52 42.76 43.97
CA GLU A 223 -68.06 42.06 45.14
C GLU A 223 -67.61 42.68 46.46
N ARG A 224 -66.32 43.04 46.59
CA ARG A 224 -65.80 43.73 47.78
C ARG A 224 -66.46 45.09 47.99
N ILE A 225 -66.68 45.86 46.92
CA ILE A 225 -67.34 47.16 46.98
C ILE A 225 -68.80 46.99 47.41
N GLN A 226 -69.47 45.96 46.89
CA GLN A 226 -70.85 45.64 47.24
C GLN A 226 -70.97 45.28 48.73
N TYR A 227 -70.12 44.36 49.21
CA TYR A 227 -70.12 43.96 50.61
C TYR A 227 -69.85 45.15 51.56
N ARG A 228 -68.96 46.06 51.16
CA ARG A 228 -68.68 47.28 51.93
C ARG A 228 -69.89 48.22 51.98
N ARG A 229 -70.65 48.35 50.88
CA ARG A 229 -71.92 49.10 50.84
C ARG A 229 -72.97 48.46 51.73
N ASP A 230 -73.12 47.15 51.68
CA ASP A 230 -74.12 46.42 52.47
C ASP A 230 -73.84 46.53 53.98
N ILE A 231 -72.57 46.41 54.39
CA ILE A 231 -72.17 46.67 55.79
C ILE A 231 -72.47 48.12 56.20
N LEU A 232 -72.20 49.10 55.34
CA LEU A 232 -72.49 50.51 55.61
C LEU A 232 -73.99 50.75 55.77
N PHE A 233 -74.81 50.13 54.92
CA PHE A 233 -76.27 50.17 55.01
C PHE A 233 -76.76 49.59 56.34
N TYR A 234 -76.31 48.39 56.70
CA TYR A 234 -76.66 47.75 57.96
C TYR A 234 -76.23 48.59 59.19
N LYS A 235 -75.03 49.17 59.16
CA LYS A 235 -74.55 50.08 60.21
C LYS A 235 -75.38 51.37 60.31
N MET A 236 -75.87 51.89 59.19
CA MET A 236 -76.77 53.06 59.18
C MET A 236 -78.15 52.72 59.74
N GLU A 237 -78.69 51.54 59.44
CA GLU A 237 -79.97 51.07 60.01
C GLU A 237 -79.87 50.85 61.53
N LEU A 238 -78.78 50.26 62.02
CA LEU A 238 -78.53 50.12 63.46
C LEU A 238 -78.44 51.48 64.18
N LYS A 239 -77.85 52.51 63.54
CA LYS A 239 -77.84 53.87 64.10
C LYS A 239 -79.23 54.51 64.16
N LYS A 240 -80.12 54.19 63.21
CA LYS A 240 -81.53 54.62 63.23
C LYS A 240 -82.32 53.90 64.33
N GLY A 241 -81.99 52.65 64.63
CA GLY A 241 -82.60 51.88 65.74
C GLY A 241 -82.16 52.33 67.14
N ASN A 242 -80.96 52.90 67.29
CA ASN A 242 -80.41 53.35 68.58
C ASN A 242 -80.67 54.84 68.91
N THR A 243 -81.57 55.52 68.20
CA THR A 243 -81.97 56.92 68.48
C THR A 243 -83.39 57.08 69.01
N VAL A 244 -84.02 55.96 69.41
CA VAL A 244 -85.22 55.96 70.22
C VAL A 244 -85.00 54.97 71.36
N TYR A 245 -84.33 55.45 72.41
CA TYR A 245 -84.56 55.20 73.84
C TYR A 245 -83.47 55.93 74.63
#